data_AF-A0A3D1PL04-F1
#
_entry.id   AF-A0A3D1PL04-F1
#
_cell.length_a   1.000
_cell.length_b   1.000
_cell.length_c   1.000
_cell.angle_alpha   90.00
_cell.angle_beta   90.00
_cell.angle_gamma   90.00
#
_symmetry.space_group_name_H-M   'P 1'
#
loop_
_entity.id
_entity.type
_entity.pdbx_description
1 polymer ?
#
loop_
_entity_poly.entity_id
_entity_poly.type
_entity_poly.pdbx_seq_one_letter_code
_entity_poly.pdbx_strand_id
1 'polypeptide(L)'
;MNKKGEIKMPLIIGLVLIPIIIFIIIKSNSITTQKRDKIILNILLILISILYIILCLIIRVEPFNFEDHYSTEYMFYNGEYIVYSGIIFMFTPFMWIVLFHFLKMIFYSIRVRKNAMIKKDEEYIYYRGDLDKVSPSIIMFTSTFEVDIKKSVSATILKLKQTGYIEENNGTYICTNKDESNLLESEKMILNLIRYNKFDTSMYKKVIEKETLENKYITRNHGGKISRIIKIIIAIFVPILVFCFSLWLDDYHFQNYHVYPENDGHAYIYLEKEKDIEQLYKEVKDENDYKHDGYISYDYSKIRADKLEYGVVRKAFFLSIIVSFSLGFILVFVLIGLYVIIEQIIHFNKNYTRTIKGKILLNKAYALKNYLSKYSLIKNRTEKELILWEYYLIYAVVLNVNVKIKDEIIEKYVSEI
;
A
#
# COMPACT_ATOMS: atom_id res chain seq x y z
N MET A 1 -1.57 -28.33 40.38
CA MET A 1 -1.11 -29.10 39.19
C MET A 1 -1.75 -28.49 37.94
N ASN A 2 -0.95 -28.29 36.89
CA ASN A 2 -1.32 -27.96 35.49
C ASN A 2 -1.85 -26.59 35.02
N LYS A 3 -1.72 -25.47 35.75
CA LYS A 3 -2.10 -24.14 35.21
C LYS A 3 -1.16 -23.56 34.11
N LYS A 4 0.10 -24.02 34.01
CA LYS A 4 1.10 -23.43 33.07
C LYS A 4 0.89 -23.79 31.58
N GLY A 5 0.07 -24.81 31.28
CA GLY A 5 -0.16 -25.29 29.91
C GLY A 5 -1.33 -24.61 29.20
N GLU A 6 -2.41 -24.27 29.93
CA GLU A 6 -3.62 -23.69 29.35
C GLU A 6 -3.46 -22.20 29.01
N ILE A 7 -2.66 -21.46 29.77
CA ILE A 7 -2.47 -20.01 29.64
C ILE A 7 -1.82 -19.61 28.30
N LYS A 8 -1.00 -20.50 27.70
CA LYS A 8 -0.39 -20.25 26.39
C LYS A 8 -1.35 -20.47 25.22
N MET A 9 -2.42 -21.24 25.42
CA MET A 9 -3.30 -21.70 24.34
C MET A 9 -4.03 -20.55 23.62
N PRO A 10 -4.58 -19.53 24.30
CA PRO A 10 -5.28 -18.41 23.65
C PRO A 10 -4.34 -17.45 22.91
N LEU A 11 -3.14 -17.20 23.46
CA LEU A 11 -2.08 -16.44 22.77
C LEU A 11 -1.61 -17.17 21.51
N ILE A 12 -1.44 -18.50 21.58
CA ILE A 12 -1.12 -19.35 20.42
C ILE A 12 -2.28 -19.35 19.41
N ILE A 13 -3.53 -19.41 19.86
CA ILE A 13 -4.71 -19.29 19.00
C ILE A 13 -4.72 -17.92 18.30
N GLY A 14 -4.43 -16.84 19.03
CA GLY A 14 -4.36 -15.47 18.50
C GLY A 14 -3.20 -15.23 17.53
N LEU A 15 -2.03 -15.83 17.79
CA LEU A 15 -0.83 -15.70 16.95
C LEU A 15 -0.81 -16.62 15.73
N VAL A 16 -1.45 -17.80 15.81
CA VAL A 16 -1.32 -18.85 14.80
C VAL A 16 -2.65 -19.13 14.10
N LEU A 17 -3.73 -19.40 14.84
CA LEU A 17 -5.03 -19.78 14.27
C LEU A 17 -5.74 -18.59 13.61
N ILE A 18 -5.74 -17.41 14.25
CA ILE A 18 -6.39 -16.22 13.71
C ILE A 18 -5.80 -15.81 12.35
N PRO A 19 -4.47 -15.72 12.15
CA PRO A 19 -3.87 -15.46 10.83
C PRO A 19 -4.22 -16.52 9.78
N ILE A 20 -4.28 -17.80 10.17
CA ILE A 20 -4.65 -18.90 9.26
C ILE A 20 -6.11 -18.79 8.83
N ILE A 21 -7.04 -18.54 9.77
CA ILE A 21 -8.47 -18.35 9.49
C ILE A 21 -8.67 -17.15 8.58
N ILE A 22 -7.99 -16.03 8.88
CA ILE A 22 -7.99 -14.83 8.04
C ILE A 22 -7.47 -15.15 6.64
N PHE A 23 -6.36 -15.88 6.51
CA PHE A 23 -5.81 -16.30 5.22
C PHE A 23 -6.80 -17.16 4.41
N ILE A 24 -7.47 -18.12 5.06
CA ILE A 24 -8.49 -18.97 4.43
C ILE A 24 -9.67 -18.12 3.95
N ILE A 25 -10.15 -17.20 4.80
CA ILE A 25 -11.21 -16.24 4.49
C ILE A 25 -10.83 -15.37 3.28
N ILE A 26 -9.61 -14.83 3.26
CA ILE A 26 -9.14 -13.99 2.15
C ILE A 26 -9.03 -14.79 0.85
N LYS A 27 -8.54 -16.03 0.93
CA LYS A 27 -8.47 -16.93 -0.22
C LYS A 27 -9.87 -17.26 -0.73
N SER A 28 -10.82 -17.50 0.17
CA SER A 28 -12.25 -17.68 -0.15
C SER A 28 -12.86 -16.43 -0.80
N ASN A 29 -12.60 -15.24 -0.24
CA ASN A 29 -12.98 -13.93 -0.81
C ASN A 29 -12.36 -13.61 -2.17
N SER A 30 -11.23 -14.26 -2.52
CA SER A 30 -10.63 -14.14 -3.85
C SER A 30 -11.33 -15.03 -4.88
N ILE A 31 -12.03 -16.06 -4.43
CA ILE A 31 -12.80 -17.01 -5.23
C ILE A 31 -14.24 -16.51 -5.41
N THR A 32 -14.81 -15.81 -4.41
CA THR A 32 -16.17 -15.23 -4.50
C THR A 32 -16.20 -13.86 -5.20
N THR A 33 -17.04 -13.75 -6.22
CA THR A 33 -17.16 -12.57 -7.08
C THR A 33 -18.23 -11.57 -6.63
N GLN A 34 -19.23 -11.99 -5.86
CA GLN A 34 -20.36 -11.14 -5.47
C GLN A 34 -20.05 -10.21 -4.29
N LYS A 35 -20.44 -8.94 -4.42
CA LYS A 35 -20.19 -7.85 -3.45
C LYS A 35 -20.86 -8.12 -2.08
N ARG A 36 -21.99 -8.83 -2.07
CA ARG A 36 -22.78 -9.19 -0.88
C ARG A 36 -22.01 -10.15 0.04
N ASP A 37 -21.38 -11.18 -0.53
CA ASP A 37 -20.67 -12.21 0.25
C ASP A 37 -19.43 -11.63 0.94
N LYS A 38 -18.75 -10.65 0.30
CA LYS A 38 -17.63 -9.91 0.90
C LYS A 38 -18.06 -9.10 2.13
N ILE A 39 -19.27 -8.51 2.10
CA ILE A 39 -19.82 -7.75 3.22
C ILE A 39 -20.16 -8.70 4.37
N ILE A 40 -20.82 -9.84 4.08
CA ILE A 40 -21.17 -10.85 5.08
C ILE A 40 -19.89 -11.41 5.75
N LEU A 41 -18.85 -11.69 4.98
CA LEU A 41 -17.57 -12.17 5.54
C LEU A 41 -16.91 -11.15 6.47
N ASN A 42 -16.95 -9.86 6.12
CA ASN A 42 -16.42 -8.80 6.98
C ASN A 42 -17.22 -8.68 8.29
N ILE A 43 -18.55 -8.79 8.23
CA ILE A 43 -19.40 -8.78 9.43
C ILE A 43 -19.09 -9.99 10.32
N LEU A 44 -18.93 -11.19 9.73
CA LEU A 44 -18.55 -12.40 10.47
C LEU A 44 -17.20 -12.25 11.18
N LEU A 45 -16.22 -11.59 10.55
CA LEU A 45 -14.91 -11.30 11.14
C LEU A 45 -14.98 -10.33 12.32
N ILE A 46 -15.84 -9.30 12.24
CA ILE A 46 -16.09 -8.39 13.38
C ILE A 46 -16.72 -9.18 14.53
N LEU A 47 -17.69 -10.05 14.23
CA LEU A 47 -18.32 -10.91 15.22
C LEU A 47 -17.32 -11.88 15.88
N ILE A 48 -16.45 -12.53 15.10
CA ILE A 48 -15.37 -13.39 15.62
C ILE A 48 -14.40 -12.58 16.49
N SER A 49 -14.13 -11.32 16.15
CA SER A 49 -13.27 -10.45 16.97
C SER A 49 -13.90 -10.12 18.32
N ILE A 50 -15.21 -9.80 18.33
CA ILE A 50 -15.96 -9.56 19.57
C ILE A 50 -16.02 -10.84 20.41
N LEU A 51 -16.32 -11.99 19.81
CA LEU A 51 -16.35 -13.29 20.48
C LEU A 51 -14.97 -13.68 21.04
N TYR A 52 -13.88 -13.38 20.34
CA TYR A 52 -12.52 -13.63 20.83
C TYR A 52 -12.21 -12.78 22.06
N ILE A 53 -12.57 -11.49 22.06
CA ILE A 53 -12.41 -10.62 23.23
C ILE A 53 -13.21 -11.16 24.43
N ILE A 54 -14.48 -11.53 24.20
CA ILE A 54 -15.35 -12.11 25.23
C ILE A 54 -14.75 -13.42 25.77
N LEU A 55 -14.23 -14.29 24.91
CA LEU A 55 -13.58 -15.54 25.29
C LEU A 55 -12.32 -15.28 26.14
N CYS A 56 -11.48 -14.31 25.75
CA CYS A 56 -10.31 -13.91 26.50
C CYS A 56 -10.67 -13.40 27.91
N LEU A 57 -11.79 -12.67 28.04
CA LEU A 57 -12.30 -12.20 29.33
C LEU A 57 -12.83 -13.36 30.20
N ILE A 58 -13.61 -14.29 29.62
CA ILE A 58 -14.17 -15.44 30.35
C ILE A 58 -13.08 -16.38 30.86
N ILE A 59 -12.07 -16.67 30.04
CA ILE A 59 -10.99 -17.62 30.38
C ILE A 59 -9.93 -16.97 31.29
N ARG A 60 -10.00 -15.64 31.51
CA ARG A 60 -8.97 -14.87 32.25
C ARG A 60 -7.56 -15.12 31.69
N VAL A 61 -7.45 -15.08 30.37
CA VAL A 61 -6.19 -15.33 29.63
C VAL A 61 -5.15 -14.29 30.02
N GLU A 62 -3.90 -14.69 30.27
CA GLU A 62 -2.79 -13.74 30.44
C GLU A 62 -2.81 -12.71 29.29
N PRO A 63 -3.06 -11.43 29.62
CA PRO A 63 -2.67 -10.86 30.91
C PRO A 63 -3.73 -10.93 32.03
N PHE A 64 -5.01 -11.17 31.77
CA PHE A 64 -6.13 -11.09 32.73
C PHE A 64 -6.15 -12.07 33.93
N ASN A 65 -5.17 -12.96 34.11
CA ASN A 65 -5.11 -13.85 35.27
C ASN A 65 -4.48 -13.16 36.49
N PHE A 66 -5.17 -12.13 36.99
CA PHE A 66 -4.61 -11.19 37.95
C PHE A 66 -4.84 -11.55 39.43
N GLU A 67 -5.89 -12.34 39.70
CA GLU A 67 -6.28 -12.69 41.09
C GLU A 67 -5.21 -13.44 41.86
N ASP A 68 -4.27 -14.09 41.17
CA ASP A 68 -3.16 -14.82 41.83
C ASP A 68 -2.04 -13.86 42.29
N HIS A 69 -2.01 -12.57 41.89
CA HIS A 69 -0.92 -11.62 42.21
C HIS A 69 -1.35 -10.20 42.67
N TYR A 70 -2.48 -9.65 42.22
CA TYR A 70 -2.91 -8.27 42.55
C TYR A 70 -4.45 -8.12 42.59
N SER A 71 -4.98 -7.12 43.34
CA SER A 71 -6.43 -6.84 43.41
C SER A 71 -6.95 -6.22 42.11
N THR A 72 -8.20 -6.52 41.71
CA THR A 72 -8.82 -5.95 40.50
C THR A 72 -8.91 -4.42 40.55
N GLU A 73 -9.09 -3.88 41.76
CA GLU A 73 -9.12 -2.44 42.02
C GLU A 73 -7.77 -1.80 41.68
N TYR A 74 -6.67 -2.35 42.18
CA TYR A 74 -5.31 -1.89 41.88
C TYR A 74 -5.03 -1.83 40.38
N MET A 75 -5.41 -2.87 39.66
CA MET A 75 -5.11 -2.97 38.23
C MET A 75 -5.90 -2.00 37.35
N PHE A 76 -7.11 -1.67 37.78
CA PHE A 76 -7.93 -0.67 37.12
C PHE A 76 -7.33 0.72 37.29
N TYR A 77 -6.93 1.08 38.52
CA TYR A 77 -6.41 2.40 38.83
C TYR A 77 -4.94 2.60 38.45
N ASN A 78 -4.14 1.53 38.39
CA ASN A 78 -2.77 1.58 37.87
C ASN A 78 -2.73 1.60 36.33
N GLY A 79 -3.86 1.38 35.65
CA GLY A 79 -3.95 1.42 34.18
C GLY A 79 -3.41 0.17 33.49
N GLU A 80 -2.81 -0.76 34.23
CA GLU A 80 -2.37 -2.06 33.73
C GLU A 80 -3.49 -2.80 32.99
N TYR A 81 -4.72 -2.76 33.49
CA TYR A 81 -5.87 -3.34 32.79
C TYR A 81 -6.04 -2.78 31.37
N ILE A 82 -5.79 -1.48 31.17
CA ILE A 82 -5.88 -0.82 29.86
C ILE A 82 -4.72 -1.24 28.96
N VAL A 83 -3.47 -1.26 29.47
CA VAL A 83 -2.30 -1.74 28.73
C VAL A 83 -2.52 -3.16 28.23
N TYR A 84 -2.95 -4.04 29.12
CA TYR A 84 -3.19 -5.45 28.84
C TYR A 84 -4.38 -5.67 27.90
N SER A 85 -5.46 -4.90 28.06
CA SER A 85 -6.58 -4.90 27.11
C SER A 85 -6.14 -4.43 25.72
N GLY A 86 -5.24 -3.44 25.63
CA GLY A 86 -4.64 -2.97 24.39
C GLY A 86 -3.75 -4.03 23.72
N ILE A 87 -2.96 -4.77 24.51
CA ILE A 87 -2.17 -5.90 24.02
C ILE A 87 -3.09 -6.98 23.41
N ILE A 88 -4.17 -7.34 24.08
CA ILE A 88 -5.12 -8.31 23.55
C ILE A 88 -5.83 -7.79 22.31
N PHE A 89 -6.20 -6.50 22.30
CA PHE A 89 -6.76 -5.85 21.13
C PHE A 89 -5.82 -5.97 19.91
N MET A 90 -4.51 -5.83 20.09
CA MET A 90 -3.51 -6.05 19.03
C MET A 90 -3.56 -7.47 18.44
N PHE A 91 -3.92 -8.48 19.23
CA PHE A 91 -4.05 -9.86 18.79
C PHE A 91 -5.45 -10.23 18.30
N THR A 92 -6.39 -9.28 18.26
CA THR A 92 -7.72 -9.54 17.71
C THR A 92 -7.68 -9.77 16.19
N PRO A 93 -8.62 -10.57 15.64
CA PRO A 93 -8.75 -10.73 14.19
C PRO A 93 -8.90 -9.40 13.45
N PHE A 94 -9.53 -8.39 14.07
CA PHE A 94 -9.67 -7.04 13.51
C PHE A 94 -8.31 -6.37 13.25
N MET A 95 -7.39 -6.39 14.21
CA MET A 95 -6.06 -5.81 14.04
C MET A 95 -5.22 -6.58 13.01
N TRP A 96 -5.37 -7.91 12.95
CA TRP A 96 -4.76 -8.73 11.90
C TRP A 96 -5.34 -8.43 10.51
N ILE A 97 -6.60 -8.04 10.37
CA ILE A 97 -7.18 -7.58 9.10
C ILE A 97 -6.57 -6.23 8.69
N VAL A 98 -6.44 -5.29 9.62
CA VAL A 98 -5.78 -4.01 9.36
C VAL A 98 -4.34 -4.26 8.88
N LEU A 99 -3.60 -5.12 9.59
CA LEU A 99 -2.25 -5.52 9.22
C LEU A 99 -2.23 -6.27 7.87
N PHE A 100 -3.18 -7.16 7.60
CA PHE A 100 -3.24 -7.87 6.32
C PHE A 100 -3.59 -6.94 5.17
N HIS A 101 -4.54 -6.03 5.36
CA HIS A 101 -4.91 -5.03 4.35
C HIS A 101 -3.72 -4.11 4.06
N PHE A 102 -2.99 -3.74 5.10
CA PHE A 102 -1.77 -2.98 5.04
C PHE A 102 -0.66 -3.70 4.27
N LEU A 103 -0.37 -4.96 4.64
CA LEU A 103 0.55 -5.83 3.93
C LEU A 103 0.09 -6.03 2.48
N LYS A 104 -1.21 -6.19 2.22
CA LYS A 104 -1.78 -6.31 0.87
C LYS A 104 -1.56 -5.03 0.08
N MET A 105 -1.66 -3.83 0.66
CA MET A 105 -1.33 -2.58 -0.02
C MET A 105 0.17 -2.48 -0.35
N ILE A 106 1.05 -2.90 0.58
CA ILE A 106 2.49 -3.00 0.34
C ILE A 106 2.80 -4.01 -0.76
N PHE A 107 2.26 -5.22 -0.67
CA PHE A 107 2.44 -6.25 -1.69
C PHE A 107 1.77 -5.88 -3.01
N TYR A 108 0.63 -5.18 -3.01
CA TYR A 108 -0.01 -4.71 -4.24
C TYR A 108 0.84 -3.62 -4.90
N SER A 109 1.39 -2.67 -4.15
CA SER A 109 2.29 -1.66 -4.70
C SER A 109 3.61 -2.24 -5.22
N ILE A 110 4.14 -3.29 -4.56
CA ILE A 110 5.28 -4.10 -5.04
C ILE A 110 4.87 -4.97 -6.25
N ARG A 111 3.67 -5.55 -6.25
CA ARG A 111 3.14 -6.42 -7.31
C ARG A 111 2.68 -5.64 -8.53
N VAL A 112 2.25 -4.39 -8.42
CA VAL A 112 2.04 -3.48 -9.55
C VAL A 112 3.38 -3.25 -10.30
N ARG A 113 4.54 -3.47 -9.65
CA ARG A 113 5.85 -3.53 -10.33
C ARG A 113 6.15 -4.89 -10.95
N LYS A 114 5.73 -6.01 -10.34
CA LYS A 114 5.98 -7.38 -10.88
C LYS A 114 4.93 -7.86 -11.91
N ASN A 115 3.71 -7.36 -11.82
CA ASN A 115 2.53 -7.78 -12.54
C ASN A 115 1.81 -6.56 -13.12
N ALA A 116 2.30 -6.09 -14.26
CA ALA A 116 1.43 -5.77 -15.38
C ALA A 116 0.73 -7.06 -15.91
N MET A 117 0.12 -7.81 -14.98
CA MET A 117 -0.49 -9.11 -15.24
C MET A 117 -2.00 -8.86 -15.17
N ILE A 118 -2.59 -8.75 -16.35
CA ILE A 118 -4.01 -8.58 -16.60
C ILE A 118 -4.76 -9.70 -15.86
N LYS A 119 -5.84 -9.33 -15.14
CA LYS A 119 -6.79 -10.29 -14.59
C LYS A 119 -7.49 -10.99 -15.75
N LYS A 120 -7.63 -12.31 -15.64
CA LYS A 120 -8.14 -13.21 -16.68
C LYS A 120 -9.59 -12.91 -17.14
N ASP A 121 -10.31 -12.06 -16.43
CA ASP A 121 -11.77 -11.91 -16.55
C ASP A 121 -12.22 -10.53 -17.05
N GLU A 122 -11.31 -9.64 -17.46
CA GLU A 122 -11.71 -8.46 -18.23
C GLU A 122 -11.75 -8.87 -19.70
N GLU A 123 -12.95 -8.80 -20.29
CA GLU A 123 -13.25 -9.12 -21.69
C GLU A 123 -12.07 -8.76 -22.60
N TYR A 124 -11.62 -9.74 -23.39
CA TYR A 124 -10.64 -9.54 -24.45
C TYR A 124 -11.24 -8.67 -25.56
N ILE A 125 -11.41 -7.38 -25.30
CA ILE A 125 -11.60 -6.42 -26.38
C ILE A 125 -10.31 -6.46 -27.18
N TYR A 126 -10.41 -6.79 -28.47
CA TYR A 126 -9.28 -6.90 -29.37
C TYR A 126 -8.70 -5.49 -29.62
N TYR A 127 -7.89 -4.98 -28.69
CA TYR A 127 -7.43 -3.58 -28.62
C TYR A 127 -6.37 -3.18 -29.66
N ARG A 128 -6.32 -3.83 -30.82
CA ARG A 128 -5.28 -3.63 -31.84
C ARG A 128 -5.36 -2.23 -32.49
N GLY A 129 -6.57 -1.68 -32.64
CA GLY A 129 -6.85 -0.48 -33.46
C GLY A 129 -6.52 0.89 -32.86
N ASP A 130 -5.92 0.95 -31.65
CA ASP A 130 -5.49 2.22 -31.04
C ASP A 130 -3.96 2.31 -30.82
N LEU A 131 -3.23 1.19 -30.90
CA LEU A 131 -1.79 1.16 -30.62
C LEU A 131 -0.96 1.66 -31.81
N ASP A 132 -1.48 1.53 -33.03
CA ASP A 132 -0.92 2.03 -34.29
C ASP A 132 -0.85 3.56 -34.34
N LYS A 133 -1.79 4.24 -33.69
CA LYS A 133 -1.86 5.71 -33.60
C LYS A 133 -0.88 6.31 -32.59
N VAL A 134 -0.34 5.50 -31.68
CA VAL A 134 0.57 5.98 -30.63
C VAL A 134 2.01 5.72 -31.03
N SER A 135 2.89 6.72 -30.88
CA SER A 135 4.29 6.54 -31.19
C SER A 135 4.96 5.49 -30.28
N PRO A 136 5.84 4.62 -30.83
CA PRO A 136 6.57 3.62 -30.05
C PRO A 136 7.38 4.22 -28.90
N SER A 137 7.92 5.43 -29.08
CA SER A 137 8.67 6.15 -28.05
C SER A 137 7.80 6.51 -26.84
N ILE A 138 6.56 6.95 -27.08
CA ILE A 138 5.55 7.23 -26.06
C ILE A 138 5.15 5.94 -25.32
N ILE A 139 4.94 4.83 -26.04
CA ILE A 139 4.61 3.53 -25.42
C ILE A 139 5.75 3.08 -24.51
N MET A 140 6.99 3.17 -24.98
CA MET A 140 8.18 2.81 -24.21
C MET A 140 8.30 3.67 -22.95
N PHE A 141 8.26 5.00 -23.10
CA PHE A 141 8.39 5.91 -21.96
C PHE A 141 7.24 5.77 -20.97
N THR A 142 6.01 5.55 -21.45
CA THR A 142 4.87 5.24 -20.58
C THR A 142 5.07 3.92 -19.83
N SER A 143 5.78 2.94 -20.40
CA SER A 143 6.02 1.64 -19.77
C SER A 143 7.13 1.64 -18.72
N THR A 144 8.28 2.25 -19.02
CA THR A 144 9.47 2.16 -18.15
C THR A 144 9.82 3.47 -17.47
N PHE A 145 9.27 4.60 -17.90
CA PHE A 145 9.73 5.96 -17.56
C PHE A 145 11.20 6.23 -17.93
N GLU A 146 11.75 5.40 -18.81
CA GLU A 146 13.12 5.48 -19.28
C GLU A 146 13.13 5.30 -20.80
N VAL A 147 14.02 6.02 -21.46
CA VAL A 147 14.18 5.93 -22.92
C VAL A 147 15.42 5.11 -23.24
N ASP A 148 15.21 3.88 -23.69
CA ASP A 148 16.25 3.08 -24.33
C ASP A 148 16.41 3.56 -25.78
N ILE A 149 17.50 4.27 -26.06
CA ILE A 149 17.73 4.94 -27.34
C ILE A 149 17.72 3.93 -28.50
N LYS A 150 18.39 2.79 -28.35
CA LYS A 150 18.47 1.80 -29.43
C LYS A 150 17.08 1.25 -29.76
N LYS A 151 16.32 0.84 -28.75
CA LYS A 151 14.96 0.33 -28.95
C LYS A 151 14.01 1.39 -29.53
N SER A 152 14.09 2.62 -29.02
CA SER A 152 13.24 3.73 -29.49
C SER A 152 13.49 4.04 -30.95
N VAL A 153 14.77 4.20 -31.33
CA VAL A 153 15.17 4.54 -32.70
C VAL A 153 14.76 3.41 -33.64
N SER A 154 15.11 2.16 -33.34
CA SER A 154 14.74 1.01 -34.18
C SER A 154 13.22 0.88 -34.36
N ALA A 155 12.43 0.99 -33.29
CA ALA A 155 10.98 0.90 -33.39
C ALA A 155 10.37 2.07 -34.19
N THR A 156 10.94 3.27 -34.06
CA THR A 156 10.49 4.45 -34.81
C THR A 156 10.84 4.33 -36.29
N ILE A 157 12.03 3.83 -36.64
CA ILE A 157 12.42 3.55 -38.03
C ILE A 157 11.46 2.53 -38.66
N LEU A 158 11.15 1.43 -37.95
CA LEU A 158 10.19 0.43 -38.44
C LEU A 158 8.80 1.03 -38.69
N LYS A 159 8.32 1.89 -37.78
CA LYS A 159 7.06 2.61 -37.96
C LYS A 159 7.11 3.52 -39.19
N LEU A 160 8.16 4.31 -39.35
CA LEU A 160 8.32 5.25 -40.46
C LEU A 160 8.45 4.52 -41.81
N LYS A 161 9.11 3.36 -41.85
CA LYS A 161 9.15 2.46 -43.01
C LYS A 161 7.77 1.90 -43.33
N GLN A 162 7.07 1.34 -42.35
CA GLN A 162 5.71 0.81 -42.54
C GLN A 162 4.71 1.86 -43.02
N THR A 163 4.87 3.10 -42.58
CA THR A 163 3.99 4.22 -42.97
C THR A 163 4.44 4.92 -44.25
N GLY A 164 5.54 4.47 -44.89
CA GLY A 164 6.00 4.97 -46.18
C GLY A 164 6.71 6.33 -46.13
N TYR A 165 7.22 6.76 -44.96
CA TYR A 165 8.08 7.95 -44.83
C TYR A 165 9.54 7.66 -45.19
N ILE A 166 9.93 6.38 -45.12
CA ILE A 166 11.28 5.91 -45.42
C ILE A 166 11.18 4.68 -46.31
N GLU A 167 12.04 4.62 -47.32
CA GLU A 167 12.27 3.45 -48.16
C GLU A 167 13.68 2.91 -47.97
N GLU A 168 13.86 1.62 -48.16
CA GLU A 168 15.17 0.96 -48.10
C GLU A 168 15.71 0.81 -49.52
N ASN A 169 16.88 1.41 -49.79
CA ASN A 169 17.56 1.34 -51.06
C ASN A 169 19.02 0.92 -50.84
N ASN A 170 19.42 -0.22 -51.43
CA ASN A 170 20.77 -0.78 -51.31
C ASN A 170 21.31 -0.87 -49.86
N GLY A 171 20.44 -1.24 -48.91
CA GLY A 171 20.80 -1.38 -47.49
C GLY A 171 20.92 -0.06 -46.71
N THR A 172 20.56 1.06 -47.32
CA THR A 172 20.47 2.37 -46.67
C THR A 172 19.04 2.90 -46.72
N TYR A 173 18.68 3.74 -45.75
CA TYR A 173 17.34 4.32 -45.64
C TYR A 173 17.29 5.69 -46.31
N ILE A 174 16.30 5.92 -47.17
CA ILE A 174 16.06 7.18 -47.87
C ILE A 174 14.67 7.69 -47.49
N CYS A 175 14.55 9.00 -47.21
CA CYS A 175 13.27 9.61 -46.89
C CYS A 175 12.44 9.87 -48.15
N THR A 176 11.13 9.63 -48.09
CA THR A 176 10.19 9.90 -49.20
C THR A 176 9.71 11.36 -49.18
N ASN A 177 8.93 11.77 -50.20
CA ASN A 177 8.33 13.10 -50.31
C ASN A 177 6.99 13.24 -49.57
N LYS A 178 6.70 12.35 -48.62
CA LYS A 178 5.44 12.33 -47.89
C LYS A 178 5.36 13.49 -46.89
N ASP A 179 4.16 14.06 -46.71
CA ASP A 179 3.94 15.16 -45.77
C ASP A 179 4.20 14.76 -44.30
N GLU A 180 5.13 15.48 -43.66
CA GLU A 180 5.62 15.27 -42.30
C GLU A 180 4.85 16.06 -41.24
N SER A 181 3.85 16.85 -41.63
CA SER A 181 3.04 17.67 -40.73
C SER A 181 2.42 16.86 -39.58
N ASN A 182 2.02 15.61 -39.87
CA ASN A 182 1.37 14.70 -38.93
C ASN A 182 2.35 13.92 -38.02
N LEU A 183 3.66 14.05 -38.24
CA LEU A 183 4.66 13.36 -37.43
C LEU A 183 4.91 14.09 -36.11
N LEU A 184 5.15 13.32 -35.06
CA LEU A 184 5.62 13.85 -33.79
C LEU A 184 7.06 14.39 -33.93
N GLU A 185 7.45 15.31 -33.05
CA GLU A 185 8.78 15.90 -33.07
C GLU A 185 9.88 14.84 -32.85
N SER A 186 9.63 13.84 -32.00
CA SER A 186 10.54 12.70 -31.83
C SER A 186 10.70 11.90 -33.12
N GLU A 187 9.66 11.78 -33.95
CA GLU A 187 9.72 11.07 -35.24
C GLU A 187 10.47 11.89 -36.28
N LYS A 188 10.25 13.21 -36.33
CA LYS A 188 11.02 14.14 -37.18
C LYS A 188 12.51 14.14 -36.84
N MET A 189 12.87 14.00 -35.56
CA MET A 189 14.27 13.86 -35.16
C MET A 189 14.93 12.60 -35.74
N ILE A 190 14.19 11.50 -35.92
CA ILE A 190 14.69 10.28 -36.57
C ILE A 190 14.83 10.47 -38.08
N LEU A 191 13.90 11.19 -38.73
CA LEU A 191 14.06 11.57 -40.14
C LEU A 191 15.29 12.46 -40.35
N ASN A 192 15.53 13.42 -39.46
CA ASN A 192 16.73 14.26 -39.51
C ASN A 192 18.02 13.48 -39.29
N LEU A 193 17.99 12.44 -38.44
CA LEU A 193 19.09 11.49 -38.30
C LEU A 193 19.36 10.79 -39.64
N ILE A 194 18.34 10.37 -40.36
CA ILE A 194 18.50 9.67 -41.65
C ILE A 194 18.97 10.63 -42.77
N ARG A 195 18.41 11.84 -42.84
CA ARG A 195 18.74 12.84 -43.87
C ARG A 195 20.12 13.47 -43.70
N TYR A 196 20.46 13.83 -42.48
CA TYR A 196 21.60 14.70 -42.19
C TYR A 196 22.66 14.06 -41.29
N ASN A 197 22.44 12.81 -40.85
CA ASN A 197 23.28 12.12 -39.88
C ASN A 197 23.52 12.91 -38.58
N LYS A 198 22.56 13.78 -38.21
CA LYS A 198 22.59 14.59 -37.00
C LYS A 198 21.56 14.08 -36.00
N PHE A 199 22.02 13.72 -34.80
CA PHE A 199 21.13 13.22 -33.75
C PHE A 199 21.61 13.59 -32.35
N ASP A 200 20.83 14.42 -31.66
CA ASP A 200 21.05 14.74 -30.26
C ASP A 200 20.21 13.82 -29.37
N THR A 201 20.90 12.88 -28.73
CA THR A 201 20.30 11.90 -27.81
C THR A 201 19.66 12.54 -26.56
N SER A 202 20.21 13.63 -26.06
CA SER A 202 19.72 14.34 -24.88
C SER A 202 18.42 15.07 -25.20
N MET A 203 18.41 15.78 -26.33
CA MET A 203 17.22 16.47 -26.81
C MET A 203 16.11 15.48 -27.15
N TYR A 204 16.43 14.35 -27.79
CA TYR A 204 15.47 13.31 -28.12
C TYR A 204 14.73 12.77 -26.89
N LYS A 205 15.45 12.51 -25.78
CA LYS A 205 14.83 12.09 -24.51
C LYS A 205 13.86 13.13 -23.97
N LYS A 206 14.23 14.41 -23.99
CA LYS A 206 13.38 15.51 -23.51
C LYS A 206 12.11 15.68 -24.36
N VAL A 207 12.23 15.52 -25.69
CA VAL A 207 11.09 15.58 -26.61
C VAL A 207 10.10 14.45 -26.33
N ILE A 208 10.57 13.21 -26.15
CA ILE A 208 9.70 12.07 -25.81
C ILE A 208 8.95 12.31 -24.49
N GLU A 209 9.65 12.83 -23.48
CA GLU A 209 9.02 13.18 -22.19
C GLU A 209 7.91 14.23 -22.40
N LYS A 210 8.22 15.29 -23.13
CA LYS A 210 7.28 16.38 -23.43
C LYS A 210 6.05 15.86 -24.17
N GLU A 211 6.24 15.09 -25.23
CA GLU A 211 5.14 14.49 -26.01
C GLU A 211 4.27 13.59 -25.14
N THR A 212 4.87 12.79 -24.26
CA THR A 212 4.11 11.88 -23.38
C THR A 212 3.27 12.66 -22.35
N LEU A 213 3.78 13.80 -21.86
CA LEU A 213 3.06 14.73 -20.98
C LEU A 213 1.91 15.43 -21.72
N GLU A 214 2.17 16.00 -22.89
CA GLU A 214 1.18 16.73 -23.71
C GLU A 214 0.01 15.82 -24.13
N ASN A 215 0.32 14.56 -24.46
CA ASN A 215 -0.68 13.55 -24.79
C ASN A 215 -1.45 13.00 -23.57
N LYS A 216 -1.16 13.50 -22.36
CA LYS A 216 -1.80 13.16 -21.08
C LYS A 216 -1.68 11.69 -20.70
N TYR A 217 -0.61 11.00 -21.11
CA TYR A 217 -0.35 9.61 -20.69
C TYR A 217 0.32 9.54 -19.31
N ILE A 218 1.07 10.59 -18.94
CA ILE A 218 1.72 10.71 -17.64
C ILE A 218 1.48 12.10 -17.04
N THR A 219 1.66 12.21 -15.74
CA THR A 219 1.63 13.46 -14.96
C THR A 219 2.90 13.56 -14.12
N ARG A 220 3.40 14.78 -13.91
CA ARG A 220 4.53 15.01 -13.01
C ARG A 220 4.10 14.79 -11.56
N ASN A 221 4.89 14.04 -10.80
CA ASN A 221 4.66 13.92 -9.37
C ASN A 221 5.02 15.24 -8.69
N HIS A 222 4.06 15.77 -7.93
CA HIS A 222 4.29 16.93 -7.09
C HIS A 222 5.05 16.48 -5.84
N GLY A 223 6.33 16.82 -5.76
CA GLY A 223 7.23 16.42 -4.68
C GLY A 223 8.56 15.88 -5.23
N GLY A 224 9.60 16.71 -5.15
CA GLY A 224 10.96 16.30 -5.51
C GLY A 224 11.57 15.30 -4.50
N LYS A 225 12.77 14.79 -4.81
CA LYS A 225 13.50 13.84 -3.94
C LYS A 225 13.62 14.35 -2.49
N ILE A 226 13.86 15.65 -2.31
CA ILE A 226 14.00 16.29 -0.98
C ILE A 226 12.71 16.16 -0.15
N SER A 227 11.55 16.46 -0.74
CA SER A 227 10.26 16.34 -0.03
C SER A 227 9.98 14.90 0.43
N ARG A 228 10.39 13.90 -0.37
CA ARG A 228 10.25 12.49 -0.01
C ARG A 228 11.18 12.09 1.13
N ILE A 229 12.42 12.57 1.11
CA ILE A 229 13.39 12.34 2.19
C ILE A 229 12.88 12.93 3.50
N ILE A 230 12.34 14.16 3.48
CA ILE A 230 11.75 14.81 4.66
C ILE A 230 10.60 13.95 5.23
N LYS A 231 9.71 13.44 4.37
CA LYS A 231 8.62 12.55 4.82
C LYS A 231 9.12 11.27 5.46
N ILE A 232 10.20 10.66 4.93
CA ILE A 232 10.84 9.48 5.53
C ILE A 232 11.40 9.82 6.91
N ILE A 233 12.12 10.95 7.04
CA ILE A 233 12.68 11.40 8.31
C ILE A 233 11.57 11.61 9.34
N ILE A 234 10.50 12.31 8.97
CA ILE A 234 9.35 12.54 9.86
C ILE A 234 8.70 11.21 10.27
N ALA A 235 8.52 10.28 9.33
CA ALA A 235 7.92 8.98 9.59
C ALA A 235 8.74 8.08 10.55
N ILE A 236 10.06 8.29 10.61
CA ILE A 236 10.95 7.63 11.58
C ILE A 236 10.94 8.38 12.92
N PHE A 237 10.99 9.71 12.88
CA PHE A 237 11.15 10.54 14.07
C PHE A 237 9.89 10.57 14.94
N VAL A 238 8.69 10.60 14.35
CA VAL A 238 7.43 10.67 15.10
C VAL A 238 7.24 9.46 16.03
N PRO A 239 7.39 8.19 15.59
CA PRO A 239 7.31 7.05 16.51
C PRO A 239 8.34 7.08 17.64
N ILE A 240 9.58 7.52 17.36
CA ILE A 240 10.64 7.64 18.37
C ILE A 240 10.26 8.69 19.42
N LEU A 241 9.77 9.87 18.98
CA LEU A 241 9.33 10.93 19.88
C LEU A 241 8.17 10.46 20.75
N VAL A 242 7.17 9.79 20.16
CA VAL A 242 6.04 9.21 20.91
C VAL A 242 6.52 8.18 21.93
N PHE A 243 7.47 7.32 21.56
CA PHE A 243 8.06 6.34 22.48
C PHE A 243 8.77 7.02 23.66
N CYS A 244 9.68 7.97 23.39
CA CYS A 244 10.38 8.70 24.45
C CYS A 244 9.42 9.48 25.35
N PHE A 245 8.40 10.11 24.78
CA PHE A 245 7.37 10.81 25.54
C PHE A 245 6.55 9.85 26.41
N SER A 246 6.23 8.65 25.91
CA SER A 246 5.51 7.63 26.66
C SER A 246 6.31 7.14 27.86
N LEU A 247 7.63 6.89 27.68
CA LEU A 247 8.52 6.51 28.79
C LEU A 247 8.66 7.62 29.83
N TRP A 248 8.82 8.87 29.39
CA TRP A 248 8.89 10.00 30.31
C TRP A 248 7.60 10.19 31.10
N LEU A 249 6.44 10.01 30.44
CA LEU A 249 5.14 10.13 31.08
C LEU A 249 4.88 9.00 32.09
N ASP A 250 5.33 7.79 31.77
CA ASP A 250 5.26 6.62 32.66
C ASP A 250 6.12 6.83 33.92
N ASP A 251 7.38 7.25 33.76
CA ASP A 251 8.24 7.60 34.90
C ASP A 251 7.64 8.74 35.74
N TYR A 252 7.14 9.79 35.08
CA TYR A 252 6.47 10.89 35.77
C TYR A 252 5.23 10.41 36.55
N HIS A 253 4.41 9.53 35.98
CA HIS A 253 3.26 8.95 36.67
C HIS A 253 3.72 8.09 37.85
N PHE A 254 4.73 7.24 37.67
CA PHE A 254 5.28 6.38 38.71
C PHE A 254 5.82 7.18 39.90
N GLN A 255 6.57 8.27 39.69
CA GLN A 255 7.09 9.06 40.80
C GLN A 255 5.97 9.82 41.55
N ASN A 256 5.02 10.40 40.81
CA ASN A 256 4.09 11.38 41.39
C ASN A 256 2.71 10.83 41.78
N TYR A 257 2.31 9.68 41.23
CA TYR A 257 0.96 9.10 41.36
C TYR A 257 1.00 7.57 41.45
N HIS A 258 2.05 6.99 42.03
CA HIS A 258 2.19 5.55 42.15
C HIS A 258 0.97 4.92 42.83
N VAL A 259 0.33 3.96 42.16
CA VAL A 259 -0.75 3.19 42.76
C VAL A 259 -0.14 1.97 43.44
N TYR A 260 -0.60 1.61 44.63
CA TYR A 260 -0.22 0.36 45.31
C TYR A 260 -1.45 -0.30 45.95
N PRO A 261 -1.49 -1.64 46.00
CA PRO A 261 -2.54 -2.36 46.69
C PRO A 261 -2.24 -2.44 48.18
N GLU A 262 -3.26 -2.40 49.03
CA GLU A 262 -3.15 -2.70 50.46
C GLU A 262 -3.97 -3.95 50.85
N ASN A 263 -3.69 -4.46 52.05
CA ASN A 263 -4.32 -5.68 52.59
C ASN A 263 -5.80 -5.50 52.95
N ASP A 264 -6.29 -4.26 52.97
CA ASP A 264 -7.70 -3.90 53.18
C ASP A 264 -8.57 -4.13 51.93
N GLY A 265 -7.95 -4.54 50.82
CA GLY A 265 -8.62 -4.80 49.55
C GLY A 265 -8.70 -3.57 48.64
N HIS A 266 -8.24 -2.40 49.10
CA HIS A 266 -8.27 -1.15 48.35
C HIS A 266 -6.93 -0.85 47.69
N ALA A 267 -6.98 0.05 46.71
CA ALA A 267 -5.80 0.63 46.09
C ALA A 267 -5.62 2.08 46.55
N TYR A 268 -4.37 2.48 46.76
CA TYR A 268 -4.03 3.83 47.19
C TYR A 268 -3.09 4.47 46.19
N ILE A 269 -3.27 5.77 45.94
CA ILE A 269 -2.40 6.62 45.13
C ILE A 269 -1.46 7.35 46.06
N TYR A 270 -0.16 7.24 45.81
CA TYR A 270 0.88 8.04 46.45
C TYR A 270 1.00 9.39 45.75
N LEU A 271 1.02 10.47 46.53
CA LEU A 271 1.15 11.85 46.08
C LEU A 271 2.48 12.41 46.58
N GLU A 272 3.41 12.66 45.66
CA GLU A 272 4.70 13.29 46.02
C GLU A 272 4.61 14.84 46.03
N LYS A 273 3.70 15.41 45.24
CA LYS A 273 3.62 16.86 45.05
C LYS A 273 2.93 17.56 46.20
N GLU A 274 3.64 18.47 46.87
CA GLU A 274 3.07 19.32 47.94
C GLU A 274 1.76 20.00 47.55
N LYS A 275 1.65 20.53 46.33
CA LYS A 275 0.40 21.16 45.85
C LYS A 275 -0.78 20.20 45.77
N ASP A 276 -0.51 18.95 45.41
CA ASP A 276 -1.54 17.92 45.29
C ASP A 276 -1.94 17.43 46.69
N ILE A 277 -0.99 17.35 47.63
CA ILE A 277 -1.26 17.08 49.06
C ILE A 277 -2.08 18.23 49.69
N GLU A 278 -1.73 19.48 49.45
CA GLU A 278 -2.49 20.66 49.92
C GLU A 278 -3.90 20.71 49.33
N GLN A 279 -4.06 20.29 48.08
CA GLN A 279 -5.36 20.18 47.45
C GLN A 279 -6.19 19.07 48.10
N LEU A 280 -5.58 17.91 48.35
CA LEU A 280 -6.23 16.80 49.03
C LEU A 280 -6.74 17.23 50.42
N TYR A 281 -5.91 17.96 51.18
CA TYR A 281 -6.27 18.49 52.50
C TYR A 281 -7.55 19.35 52.48
N LYS A 282 -7.82 20.07 51.38
CA LYS A 282 -9.00 20.93 51.23
C LYS A 282 -10.25 20.17 50.78
N GLU A 283 -10.07 19.04 50.11
CA GLU A 283 -11.16 18.30 49.46
C GLU A 283 -11.67 17.13 50.28
N VAL A 284 -10.79 16.49 51.07
CA VAL A 284 -11.10 15.28 51.83
C VAL A 284 -12.10 15.53 52.94
N LYS A 285 -13.08 14.63 53.04
CA LYS A 285 -14.15 14.70 54.05
C LYS A 285 -14.13 13.53 55.04
N ASP A 286 -13.59 12.38 54.65
CA ASP A 286 -13.54 11.17 55.46
C ASP A 286 -12.09 10.78 55.76
N GLU A 287 -11.77 10.64 57.04
CA GLU A 287 -10.43 10.25 57.50
C GLU A 287 -10.03 8.84 57.07
N ASN A 288 -11.01 7.99 56.76
CA ASN A 288 -10.76 6.63 56.29
C ASN A 288 -10.31 6.58 54.82
N ASP A 289 -10.36 7.72 54.10
CA ASP A 289 -9.97 7.77 52.69
C ASP A 289 -8.45 7.90 52.48
N TYR A 290 -7.68 8.26 53.51
CA TYR A 290 -6.24 8.56 53.39
C TYR A 290 -5.36 7.83 54.44
N LYS A 291 -5.68 6.60 54.84
CA LYS A 291 -5.13 5.98 56.07
C LYS A 291 -4.72 4.49 55.99
N HIS A 292 -3.51 4.19 56.50
CA HIS A 292 -3.20 3.06 57.42
C HIS A 292 -1.83 3.31 58.09
N ASP A 293 -1.73 3.56 59.41
CA ASP A 293 -1.59 2.50 60.43
C ASP A 293 -1.92 3.03 61.85
N GLY A 294 -2.19 2.11 62.80
CA GLY A 294 -2.80 2.35 64.12
C GLY A 294 -2.08 3.26 65.15
N TYR A 295 -1.10 4.07 64.76
CA TYR A 295 -0.42 5.04 65.64
C TYR A 295 -0.26 6.40 64.95
N ILE A 296 -1.22 7.28 65.22
CA ILE A 296 -1.19 8.77 65.19
C ILE A 296 -0.07 9.42 64.34
N SER A 297 -0.32 9.54 63.03
CA SER A 297 -0.02 10.74 62.24
C SER A 297 -0.79 10.69 60.92
N TYR A 298 -1.60 11.72 60.64
CA TYR A 298 -2.31 11.84 59.36
C TYR A 298 -1.30 12.03 58.23
N ASP A 299 -1.30 11.12 57.25
CA ASP A 299 -0.42 11.17 56.08
C ASP A 299 -1.23 11.41 54.80
N TYR A 300 -1.39 12.69 54.43
CA TYR A 300 -2.08 13.10 53.21
C TYR A 300 -1.26 12.84 51.93
N SER A 301 -0.11 12.16 52.02
CA SER A 301 0.62 11.68 50.84
C SER A 301 -0.05 10.47 50.19
N LYS A 302 -1.14 9.94 50.76
CA LYS A 302 -1.82 8.73 50.28
C LYS A 302 -3.33 8.96 50.21
N ILE A 303 -3.99 8.49 49.15
CA ILE A 303 -5.45 8.59 49.00
C ILE A 303 -6.00 7.36 48.31
N ARG A 304 -7.14 6.87 48.77
CA ARG A 304 -7.88 5.79 48.12
C ARG A 304 -8.17 6.10 46.65
N ALA A 305 -7.80 5.18 45.76
CA ALA A 305 -7.87 5.35 44.32
C ALA A 305 -9.31 5.36 43.79
N ASP A 306 -10.25 4.74 44.51
CA ASP A 306 -11.66 4.66 44.14
C ASP A 306 -12.46 5.95 44.41
N LYS A 307 -11.88 6.89 45.16
CA LYS A 307 -12.51 8.17 45.53
C LYS A 307 -12.37 9.24 44.45
N LEU A 308 -13.01 8.98 43.31
CA LEU A 308 -13.07 9.88 42.14
C LEU A 308 -13.73 11.25 42.41
N GLU A 309 -14.34 11.45 43.58
CA GLU A 309 -14.86 12.75 44.01
C GLU A 309 -13.75 13.78 44.27
N TYR A 310 -12.54 13.31 44.62
CA TYR A 310 -11.36 14.15 44.80
C TYR A 310 -10.67 14.47 43.47
N GLY A 311 -10.31 15.73 43.24
CA GLY A 311 -9.69 16.22 42.02
C GLY A 311 -8.33 15.60 41.74
N VAL A 312 -7.55 15.37 42.80
CA VAL A 312 -6.24 14.70 42.74
C VAL A 312 -6.35 13.26 42.26
N VAL A 313 -7.37 12.52 42.72
CA VAL A 313 -7.64 11.14 42.29
C VAL A 313 -8.02 11.10 40.81
N ARG A 314 -8.89 12.03 40.35
CA ARG A 314 -9.24 12.14 38.91
C ARG A 314 -8.03 12.46 38.04
N LYS A 315 -7.14 13.32 38.52
CA LYS A 315 -5.89 13.70 37.82
C LYS A 315 -4.96 12.51 37.66
N ALA A 316 -4.73 11.75 38.75
CA ALA A 316 -3.92 10.54 38.74
C ALA A 316 -4.50 9.49 37.78
N PHE A 317 -5.81 9.22 37.88
CA PHE A 317 -6.50 8.28 37.00
C PHE A 317 -6.44 8.67 35.53
N PHE A 318 -6.65 9.95 35.21
CA PHE A 318 -6.51 10.45 33.84
C PHE A 318 -5.10 10.25 33.29
N LEU A 319 -4.07 10.50 34.11
CA LEU A 319 -2.69 10.31 33.73
C LEU A 319 -2.36 8.83 33.48
N SER A 320 -2.82 7.94 34.37
CA SER A 320 -2.71 6.48 34.22
C SER A 320 -3.33 5.98 32.91
N ILE A 321 -4.53 6.49 32.56
CA ILE A 321 -5.19 6.21 31.29
C ILE A 321 -4.30 6.65 30.13
N ILE A 322 -3.81 7.89 30.12
CA ILE A 322 -2.99 8.41 29.02
C ILE A 322 -1.71 7.60 28.84
N VAL A 323 -1.01 7.26 29.93
CA VAL A 323 0.20 6.42 29.89
C VAL A 323 -0.11 5.06 29.27
N SER A 324 -1.21 4.44 29.70
CA SER A 324 -1.62 3.14 29.21
C SER A 324 -1.98 3.16 27.72
N PHE A 325 -2.67 4.22 27.28
CA PHE A 325 -2.98 4.44 25.87
C PHE A 325 -1.73 4.73 25.04
N SER A 326 -0.81 5.57 25.53
CA SER A 326 0.39 5.93 24.79
C SER A 326 1.27 4.71 24.55
N LEU A 327 1.48 3.87 25.58
CA LEU A 327 2.19 2.60 25.50
C LEU A 327 1.51 1.58 24.57
N GLY A 328 0.19 1.44 24.67
CA GLY A 328 -0.57 0.50 23.83
C GLY A 328 -0.57 0.86 22.34
N PHE A 329 -0.47 2.14 22.00
CA PHE A 329 -0.57 2.61 20.61
C PHE A 329 0.78 2.81 19.90
N ILE A 330 1.92 2.60 20.57
CA ILE A 330 3.26 2.74 19.95
C ILE A 330 3.39 1.90 18.69
N LEU A 331 2.90 0.66 18.74
CA LEU A 331 2.96 -0.26 17.60
C LEU A 331 2.17 0.25 16.40
N VAL A 332 1.06 0.96 16.62
CA VAL A 332 0.27 1.59 15.54
C VAL A 332 1.08 2.71 14.88
N PHE A 333 1.75 3.56 15.66
CA PHE A 333 2.62 4.61 15.12
C PHE A 333 3.80 4.03 14.34
N VAL A 334 4.39 2.92 14.80
CA VAL A 334 5.45 2.20 14.07
C VAL A 334 4.93 1.66 12.74
N LEU A 335 3.75 1.03 12.72
CA LEU A 335 3.14 0.53 11.48
C LEU A 335 2.83 1.67 10.48
N ILE A 336 2.29 2.79 10.97
CA ILE A 336 2.05 3.98 10.14
C ILE A 336 3.37 4.56 9.61
N GLY A 337 4.41 4.64 10.44
CA GLY A 337 5.74 5.08 10.02
C GLY A 337 6.31 4.21 8.91
N LEU A 338 6.29 2.88 9.11
CA LEU A 338 6.72 1.90 8.12
C LEU A 338 5.95 2.03 6.79
N TYR A 339 4.64 2.30 6.85
CA TYR A 339 3.82 2.55 5.66
C TYR A 339 4.38 3.66 4.80
N VAL A 340 4.57 4.83 5.45
CA VAL A 340 4.97 6.05 4.80
C VAL A 340 6.37 5.86 4.23
N ILE A 341 7.28 5.24 4.98
CA ILE A 341 8.62 4.90 4.51
C ILE A 341 8.55 4.03 3.24
N ILE A 342 7.80 2.93 3.26
CA ILE A 342 7.66 2.03 2.11
C ILE A 342 7.05 2.77 0.91
N GLU A 343 6.01 3.56 1.13
CA GLU A 343 5.33 4.34 0.09
C GLU A 343 6.28 5.37 -0.55
N GLN A 344 7.09 6.07 0.25
CA GLN A 344 8.10 6.99 -0.24
C GLN A 344 9.25 6.28 -0.98
N ILE A 345 9.74 5.14 -0.49
CA ILE A 345 10.76 4.33 -1.18
C ILE A 345 10.23 3.84 -2.54
N ILE A 346 8.96 3.43 -2.61
CA ILE A 346 8.31 2.98 -3.85
C ILE A 346 8.19 4.10 -4.88
N HIS A 347 8.02 5.34 -4.43
CA HIS A 347 7.89 6.51 -5.30
C HIS A 347 9.18 7.32 -5.43
N PHE A 348 10.28 6.91 -4.76
CA PHE A 348 11.52 7.68 -4.64
C PHE A 348 12.10 8.11 -5.99
N ASN A 349 12.17 7.16 -6.93
CA ASN A 349 12.67 7.39 -8.30
C ASN A 349 11.56 7.70 -9.31
N LYS A 350 10.28 7.76 -8.90
CA LYS A 350 9.17 8.05 -9.81
C LYS A 350 8.97 9.56 -9.90
N ASN A 351 9.57 10.17 -10.91
CA ASN A 351 9.29 11.56 -11.27
C ASN A 351 7.89 11.73 -11.88
N TYR A 352 7.31 10.64 -12.38
CA TYR A 352 6.03 10.63 -13.08
C TYR A 352 5.07 9.60 -12.49
N THR A 353 3.79 9.91 -12.61
CA THR A 353 2.67 8.99 -12.40
C THR A 353 1.94 8.78 -13.71
N ARG A 354 1.40 7.56 -13.93
CA ARG A 354 0.55 7.28 -15.09
C ARG A 354 -0.85 7.79 -14.84
N THR A 355 -1.40 8.49 -15.82
CA THR A 355 -2.82 8.86 -15.82
C THR A 355 -3.69 7.62 -16.08
N ILE A 356 -5.02 7.76 -15.97
CA ILE A 356 -5.96 6.70 -16.37
C ILE A 356 -5.70 6.30 -17.84
N LYS A 357 -5.56 7.30 -18.73
CA LYS A 357 -5.24 7.10 -20.15
C LYS A 357 -3.92 6.32 -20.33
N GLY A 358 -2.87 6.68 -19.59
CA GLY A 358 -1.58 5.96 -19.60
C GLY A 358 -1.66 4.52 -19.10
N LYS A 359 -2.49 4.25 -18.08
CA LYS A 359 -2.73 2.89 -17.59
C LYS A 359 -3.44 2.03 -18.64
N ILE A 360 -4.45 2.57 -19.32
CA ILE A 360 -5.16 1.89 -20.42
C ILE A 360 -4.17 1.58 -21.56
N LEU A 361 -3.39 2.57 -22.01
CA LEU A 361 -2.37 2.36 -23.05
C LEU A 361 -1.39 1.26 -22.67
N LEU A 362 -0.91 1.28 -21.42
CA LEU A 362 0.03 0.28 -20.93
C LEU A 362 -0.57 -1.13 -20.90
N ASN A 363 -1.81 -1.26 -20.45
CA ASN A 363 -2.53 -2.53 -20.47
C ASN A 363 -2.64 -3.08 -21.90
N LYS A 364 -2.98 -2.23 -22.88
CA LYS A 364 -3.01 -2.62 -24.30
C LYS A 364 -1.64 -3.09 -24.79
N ALA A 365 -0.58 -2.34 -24.47
CA ALA A 365 0.79 -2.69 -24.86
C ALA A 365 1.26 -4.03 -24.25
N TYR A 366 0.94 -4.29 -22.98
CA TYR A 366 1.27 -5.57 -22.33
C TYR A 366 0.43 -6.74 -22.87
N ALA A 367 -0.86 -6.52 -23.16
CA ALA A 367 -1.69 -7.52 -23.83
C ALA A 367 -1.07 -7.92 -25.17
N LEU A 368 -0.67 -6.94 -25.98
CA LEU A 368 0.02 -7.17 -27.25
C LEU A 368 1.36 -7.91 -27.02
N LYS A 369 2.20 -7.48 -26.08
CA LYS A 369 3.45 -8.18 -25.74
C LYS A 369 3.22 -9.65 -25.39
N ASN A 370 2.21 -9.94 -24.58
CA ASN A 370 1.88 -11.30 -24.18
C ASN A 370 1.37 -12.13 -25.37
N TYR A 371 0.55 -11.54 -26.23
CA TYR A 371 0.12 -12.16 -27.47
C TYR A 371 1.32 -12.51 -28.37
N LEU A 372 2.18 -11.52 -28.64
CA LEU A 372 3.39 -11.70 -29.46
C LEU A 372 4.31 -12.77 -28.87
N SER A 373 4.46 -12.82 -27.54
CA SER A 373 5.37 -13.78 -26.89
C SER A 373 4.81 -15.20 -26.77
N LYS A 374 3.50 -15.38 -26.61
CA LYS A 374 2.88 -16.68 -26.28
C LYS A 374 2.12 -17.32 -27.43
N TYR A 375 1.59 -16.51 -28.33
CA TYR A 375 0.66 -16.94 -29.37
C TYR A 375 1.11 -16.54 -30.78
N SER A 376 2.29 -15.94 -30.92
CA SER A 376 2.86 -15.61 -32.22
C SER A 376 4.22 -16.26 -32.42
N LEU A 377 4.54 -16.58 -33.66
CA LEU A 377 5.87 -17.03 -34.07
C LEU A 377 6.86 -15.87 -34.25
N ILE A 378 6.46 -14.62 -33.97
CA ILE A 378 7.24 -13.41 -34.28
C ILE A 378 8.60 -13.38 -33.59
N LYS A 379 8.73 -14.06 -32.44
CA LYS A 379 9.99 -14.18 -31.69
C LYS A 379 11.13 -14.74 -32.55
N ASN A 380 10.80 -15.59 -33.52
CA ASN A 380 11.75 -16.29 -34.37
C ASN A 380 11.76 -15.74 -35.81
N ARG A 381 11.05 -14.64 -36.10
CA ARG A 381 10.93 -14.07 -37.45
C ARG A 381 11.85 -12.86 -37.62
N THR A 382 12.42 -12.74 -38.80
CA THR A 382 13.28 -11.63 -39.24
C THR A 382 12.45 -10.51 -39.89
N GLU A 383 13.04 -9.32 -40.05
CA GLU A 383 12.38 -8.17 -40.69
C GLU A 383 11.87 -8.51 -42.11
N LYS A 384 12.64 -9.29 -42.87
CA LYS A 384 12.27 -9.72 -44.23
C LYS A 384 11.07 -10.67 -44.25
N GLU A 385 10.84 -11.43 -43.19
CA GLU A 385 9.72 -12.37 -43.07
C GLU A 385 8.40 -11.71 -42.63
N LEU A 386 8.42 -10.45 -42.17
CA LEU A 386 7.20 -9.68 -41.87
C LEU A 386 6.41 -9.33 -43.14
N ILE A 387 7.09 -9.21 -44.28
CA ILE A 387 6.52 -8.92 -45.61
C ILE A 387 5.70 -10.13 -46.14
N LEU A 388 5.88 -11.33 -45.58
CA LEU A 388 5.17 -12.53 -46.07
C LEU A 388 3.64 -12.43 -45.93
N TRP A 389 3.08 -11.60 -45.06
CA TRP A 389 1.62 -11.46 -44.95
C TRP A 389 0.98 -10.84 -46.20
N GLU A 390 1.68 -9.93 -46.87
CA GLU A 390 1.23 -9.34 -48.13
C GLU A 390 1.29 -10.39 -49.26
N TYR A 391 2.37 -11.17 -49.31
CA TYR A 391 2.47 -12.31 -50.24
C TYR A 391 1.43 -13.41 -49.96
N TYR A 392 1.17 -13.74 -48.69
CA TYR A 392 0.14 -14.72 -48.34
C TYR A 392 -1.26 -14.22 -48.69
N LEU A 393 -1.53 -12.91 -48.64
CA LEU A 393 -2.80 -12.35 -49.11
C LEU A 393 -2.92 -12.48 -50.63
N ILE A 394 -1.84 -12.18 -51.37
CA ILE A 394 -1.75 -12.39 -52.82
C ILE A 394 -1.97 -13.86 -53.17
N TYR A 395 -1.28 -14.78 -52.50
CA TYR A 395 -1.44 -16.22 -52.71
C TYR A 395 -2.80 -16.74 -52.22
N ALA A 396 -3.41 -16.17 -51.18
CA ALA A 396 -4.75 -16.53 -50.75
C ALA A 396 -5.81 -16.12 -51.77
N VAL A 397 -5.60 -15.01 -52.49
CA VAL A 397 -6.42 -14.62 -53.65
C VAL A 397 -6.19 -15.59 -54.82
N VAL A 398 -4.92 -15.89 -55.15
CA VAL A 398 -4.57 -16.84 -56.23
C VAL A 398 -5.08 -18.26 -55.97
N LEU A 399 -5.05 -18.71 -54.72
CA LEU A 399 -5.48 -20.06 -54.30
C LEU A 399 -6.97 -20.13 -53.93
N ASN A 400 -7.78 -19.10 -54.22
CA ASN A 400 -9.22 -19.01 -53.92
C ASN A 400 -9.57 -19.21 -52.42
N VAL A 401 -8.63 -18.99 -51.51
CA VAL A 401 -8.86 -19.09 -50.06
C VAL A 401 -9.57 -17.84 -49.53
N ASN A 402 -9.42 -16.70 -50.20
CA ASN A 402 -10.06 -15.43 -49.81
C ASN A 402 -10.89 -14.83 -50.96
N VAL A 403 -12.12 -15.34 -51.12
CA VAL A 403 -13.05 -14.98 -52.19
C VAL A 403 -13.50 -13.50 -52.11
N LYS A 404 -13.62 -12.94 -50.91
CA LYS A 404 -14.05 -11.54 -50.70
C LYS A 404 -13.12 -10.50 -51.33
N ILE A 405 -11.80 -10.67 -51.16
CA ILE A 405 -10.81 -9.72 -51.70
C ILE A 405 -10.72 -9.84 -53.23
N LYS A 406 -10.88 -11.06 -53.76
CA LYS A 406 -10.93 -11.30 -55.20
C LYS A 406 -12.09 -10.53 -55.85
N ASP A 407 -13.28 -10.63 -55.27
CA ASP A 407 -14.48 -9.97 -55.80
C ASP A 407 -14.38 -8.45 -55.67
N GLU A 408 -13.89 -7.92 -54.54
CA GLU A 408 -13.68 -6.47 -54.34
C GLU A 408 -12.63 -5.86 -55.30
N ILE A 409 -11.58 -6.59 -55.67
CA ILE A 409 -10.57 -6.10 -56.63
C ILE A 409 -11.09 -6.17 -58.07
N ILE A 410 -11.83 -7.23 -58.43
CA ILE A 410 -12.43 -7.39 -59.76
C ILE A 410 -13.51 -6.33 -60.00
N GLU A 411 -14.42 -6.09 -59.04
CA GLU A 411 -15.43 -5.02 -59.16
C GLU A 411 -14.81 -3.62 -59.30
N LYS A 412 -13.61 -3.41 -58.74
CA LYS A 412 -12.96 -2.11 -58.71
C LYS A 412 -12.04 -1.82 -59.91
N TYR A 413 -11.52 -2.86 -60.58
CA TYR A 413 -10.50 -2.71 -61.63
C TYR A 413 -10.78 -3.49 -62.92
N VAL A 414 -11.76 -4.40 -62.92
CA VAL A 414 -12.08 -5.28 -64.07
C VAL A 414 -13.52 -5.08 -64.55
N SER A 415 -14.27 -4.12 -63.99
CA SER A 415 -15.64 -3.76 -64.43
C SER A 415 -15.73 -3.11 -65.82
N GLU A 416 -14.64 -3.05 -66.58
CA GLU A 416 -14.58 -2.56 -67.97
C GLU A 416 -13.88 -3.56 -68.92
N ILE A 417 -14.21 -4.84 -68.78
CA ILE A 417 -14.15 -5.85 -69.86
C ILE A 417 -15.49 -6.56 -69.87
#